data_AF-A0A382VTA5-F1
#
_entry.id   AF-A0A382VTA5-F1
#
_cell.length_a   1.000
_cell.length_b   1.000
_cell.length_c   1.000
_cell.angle_alpha   90.00
_cell.angle_beta   90.00
_cell.angle_gamma   90.00
#
_symmetry.space_group_name_H-M   'P 1'
#
loop_
_entity.id
_entity.type
_entity.pdbx_description
1 polymer ?
#
loop_
_entity_poly.entity_id
_entity_poly.type
_entity_poly.pdbx_seq_one_letter_code
_entity_poly.pdbx_strand_id
1 'polypeptide(L)'
;VIKKNKSKDTVVEGNANKEKLSRRDFARTSVVAGAAAVGLPSVLGAEPQSAGESAPGTASPTDKKATPKSTEEWREGLTIPAEYYLDEKHYKNDERYIAENFWLLADHVSRIPEPGDFFVFKFGLGESAIVVRDESNEVRAFHNVCRHRGSRLCRHDEDPRPNDDRLSVRQLGESGKAQVFRCPYHAWLYDLDGTLIDAYDTHDDFDMAANSLINCHMKIVAGNIFLNFSGAEEPPEFNTITVSFKDVATSY
;
A
#
# COMPACT_ATOMS: atom_id res chain seq x y z
N VAL A 1 32.98 -65.26 1.65
CA VAL A 1 31.93 -66.29 1.41
C VAL A 1 30.60 -65.73 1.92
N ILE A 2 29.63 -65.55 1.01
CA ILE A 2 28.16 -65.38 1.23
C ILE A 2 27.71 -64.04 1.86
N LYS A 3 26.63 -63.36 1.44
CA LYS A 3 25.87 -63.12 0.19
C LYS A 3 24.89 -61.99 0.57
N LYS A 4 24.50 -61.19 -0.42
CA LYS A 4 23.45 -60.17 -0.39
C LYS A 4 22.15 -60.67 0.25
N ASN A 5 21.38 -59.77 0.86
CA ASN A 5 19.95 -59.71 0.57
C ASN A 5 19.42 -58.26 0.54
N LYS A 6 18.85 -57.92 -0.63
CA LYS A 6 18.02 -56.75 -0.87
C LYS A 6 16.62 -57.06 -0.37
N SER A 7 15.98 -56.13 0.32
CA SER A 7 14.53 -55.95 0.24
C SER A 7 14.27 -54.49 -0.14
N LYS A 8 13.79 -54.32 -1.37
CA LYS A 8 13.00 -53.16 -1.77
C LYS A 8 11.70 -53.23 -0.99
N ASP A 9 11.17 -52.09 -0.53
CA ASP A 9 9.75 -51.80 -0.62
C ASP A 9 9.48 -50.29 -0.54
N THR A 10 8.84 -49.82 -1.61
CA THR A 10 7.90 -48.68 -1.73
C THR A 10 8.31 -47.29 -1.23
N VAL A 11 8.76 -46.48 -2.20
CA VAL A 11 8.64 -45.03 -2.18
C VAL A 11 7.15 -44.67 -2.34
N VAL A 12 6.56 -44.06 -1.32
CA VAL A 12 5.33 -43.28 -1.46
C VAL A 12 5.77 -41.85 -1.73
N GLU A 13 5.71 -41.44 -3.00
CA GLU A 13 5.88 -40.05 -3.40
C GLU A 13 4.69 -39.24 -2.88
N GLY A 14 4.84 -38.70 -1.67
CA GLY A 14 4.03 -37.61 -1.17
C GLY A 14 4.43 -36.34 -1.92
N ASN A 15 3.63 -35.97 -2.90
CA ASN A 15 3.74 -34.76 -3.71
C ASN A 15 3.59 -33.52 -2.81
N ALA A 16 4.67 -33.13 -2.13
CA ALA A 16 4.74 -31.88 -1.38
C ALA A 16 5.23 -30.79 -2.34
N ASN A 17 4.31 -30.29 -3.15
CA ASN A 17 4.48 -29.00 -3.80
C ASN A 17 4.43 -27.92 -2.70
N LYS A 18 5.55 -27.78 -1.96
CA LYS A 18 5.80 -26.59 -1.14
C LYS A 18 6.12 -25.49 -2.13
N GLU A 19 5.08 -24.81 -2.63
CA GLU A 19 5.26 -23.48 -3.20
C GLU A 19 6.04 -22.66 -2.19
N LYS A 20 7.29 -22.33 -2.54
CA LYS A 20 8.09 -21.38 -1.79
C LYS A 20 7.35 -20.06 -1.91
N LEU A 21 6.73 -19.60 -0.82
CA LEU A 21 6.26 -18.23 -0.68
C LEU A 21 7.35 -17.30 -1.20
N SER A 22 7.02 -16.57 -2.26
CA SER A 22 7.96 -15.65 -2.88
C SER A 22 8.25 -14.54 -1.88
N ARG A 23 9.48 -14.02 -1.86
CA ARG A 23 9.83 -12.81 -1.08
C ARG A 23 8.88 -11.63 -1.38
N ARG A 24 8.20 -11.66 -2.54
CA ARG A 24 7.14 -10.72 -2.95
C ARG A 24 5.82 -10.92 -2.20
N ASP A 25 5.50 -12.15 -1.75
CA ASP A 25 4.30 -12.44 -0.96
C ASP A 25 4.44 -11.95 0.49
N PHE A 26 5.68 -11.84 1.00
CA PHE A 26 5.94 -11.33 2.35
C PHE A 26 5.52 -9.86 2.52
N ALA A 27 5.80 -9.02 1.52
CA ALA A 27 5.36 -7.61 1.51
C ALA A 27 3.82 -7.48 1.49
N ARG A 28 3.13 -8.45 0.89
CA ARG A 28 1.66 -8.54 0.86
C ARG A 28 1.08 -9.03 2.19
N THR A 29 1.77 -9.91 2.92
CA THR A 29 1.28 -10.41 4.23
C THR A 29 1.33 -9.40 5.38
N SER A 30 2.09 -8.29 5.26
CA SER A 30 2.09 -7.21 6.27
C SER A 30 0.75 -6.48 6.40
N VAL A 31 -0.13 -6.57 5.40
CA VAL A 31 -1.46 -5.92 5.39
C VAL A 31 -2.45 -6.64 6.31
N VAL A 32 -2.30 -7.95 6.51
CA VAL A 32 -3.25 -8.75 7.34
C VAL A 32 -3.01 -8.55 8.85
N ALA A 33 -1.78 -8.26 9.27
CA ALA A 33 -1.45 -8.04 10.69
C ALA A 33 -1.79 -6.62 11.19
N GLY A 34 -1.80 -5.61 10.31
CA GLY A 34 -2.09 -4.22 10.68
C GLY A 34 -3.59 -3.91 10.86
N ALA A 35 -4.48 -4.67 10.22
CA ALA A 35 -5.92 -4.46 10.30
C ALA A 35 -6.54 -4.90 11.64
N ALA A 36 -5.82 -5.63 12.49
CA ALA A 36 -6.34 -6.15 13.75
C ALA A 36 -6.31 -5.15 14.93
N ALA A 37 -5.74 -3.95 14.78
CA ALA A 37 -5.46 -3.04 15.90
C ALA A 37 -6.36 -1.80 16.02
N VAL A 38 -7.28 -1.53 15.08
CA VAL A 38 -8.17 -0.36 15.18
C VAL A 38 -9.48 -0.76 15.87
N GLY A 39 -9.43 -0.83 17.19
CA GLY A 39 -10.64 -0.83 18.03
C GLY A 39 -11.20 0.60 18.10
N LEU A 40 -12.34 0.84 17.45
CA LEU A 40 -13.03 2.13 17.56
C LEU A 40 -13.73 2.25 18.92
N PRO A 41 -13.54 3.34 19.69
CA PRO A 41 -14.28 3.57 20.92
C PRO A 41 -15.73 3.96 20.64
N SER A 42 -16.65 3.27 21.32
CA SER A 42 -18.09 3.54 21.33
C SER A 42 -18.38 4.77 22.17
N VAL A 43 -18.43 5.96 21.55
CA VAL A 43 -18.91 7.19 22.21
C VAL A 43 -19.81 7.94 21.25
N LEU A 44 -21.12 7.71 21.36
CA LEU A 44 -22.20 8.67 21.05
C LEU A 44 -23.48 8.13 21.70
N GLY A 45 -23.59 8.33 23.02
CA GLY A 45 -24.83 8.16 23.76
C GLY A 45 -25.43 9.54 24.01
N ALA A 46 -26.55 9.85 23.35
CA ALA A 46 -27.41 10.97 23.71
C ALA A 46 -28.86 10.48 23.69
N GLU A 47 -29.53 10.57 24.83
CA GLU A 47 -30.95 10.21 25.02
C GLU A 47 -31.88 11.29 24.42
N PRO A 48 -33.09 10.93 23.95
CA PRO A 48 -33.98 11.85 23.24
C PRO A 48 -34.84 12.67 24.21
N GLN A 49 -35.03 13.96 23.90
CA GLN A 49 -36.08 14.79 24.51
C GLN A 49 -37.36 14.78 23.64
N SER A 50 -38.49 14.87 24.33
CA SER A 50 -39.85 14.58 23.86
C SER A 50 -40.59 15.76 23.22
N ALA A 51 -41.44 15.40 22.24
CA ALA A 51 -42.78 15.89 21.88
C ALA A 51 -43.01 17.29 21.23
N GLY A 52 -43.71 17.27 20.08
CA GLY A 52 -44.44 18.40 19.49
C GLY A 52 -44.81 18.22 17.99
N GLU A 53 -46.03 17.70 17.73
CA GLU A 53 -46.94 17.73 16.54
C GLU A 53 -46.48 18.47 15.25
N SER A 54 -46.81 18.10 13.98
CA SER A 54 -47.46 16.97 13.30
C SER A 54 -47.37 17.23 11.78
N ALA A 55 -46.96 16.27 10.94
CA ALA A 55 -47.15 16.26 9.47
C ALA A 55 -46.86 14.83 8.90
N PRO A 56 -47.42 14.46 7.74
CA PRO A 56 -48.04 13.14 7.56
C PRO A 56 -47.11 12.02 7.11
N GLY A 57 -47.33 10.83 7.68
CA GLY A 57 -47.14 9.53 7.03
C GLY A 57 -45.70 9.13 6.69
N THR A 58 -44.79 9.17 7.66
CA THR A 58 -43.52 8.43 7.53
C THR A 58 -43.81 6.94 7.64
N ALA A 59 -43.46 6.18 6.60
CA ALA A 59 -43.43 4.73 6.67
C ALA A 59 -42.55 4.30 7.85
N SER A 60 -43.07 3.43 8.72
CA SER A 60 -42.33 2.90 9.85
C SER A 60 -41.02 2.24 9.38
N PRO A 61 -39.90 2.38 10.13
CA PRO A 61 -38.68 1.66 9.82
C PRO A 61 -38.98 0.18 9.97
N THR A 62 -38.95 -0.56 8.86
CA THR A 62 -39.05 -2.01 8.92
C THR A 62 -37.69 -2.55 9.32
N ASP A 63 -37.62 -3.10 10.53
CA ASP A 63 -36.56 -3.99 10.98
C ASP A 63 -36.50 -5.22 10.06
N LYS A 64 -35.75 -5.14 8.96
CA LYS A 64 -35.24 -6.32 8.21
C LYS A 64 -33.86 -6.05 7.62
N LYS A 65 -32.88 -6.31 8.47
CA LYS A 65 -31.59 -6.98 8.21
C LYS A 65 -31.63 -7.88 6.96
N ALA A 66 -31.27 -7.34 5.80
CA ALA A 66 -30.63 -8.01 4.65
C ALA A 66 -30.64 -7.05 3.47
N THR A 67 -29.46 -6.54 3.08
CA THR A 67 -29.28 -5.90 1.78
C THR A 67 -29.71 -6.92 0.71
N PRO A 68 -30.68 -6.63 -0.16
CA PRO A 68 -31.05 -7.55 -1.22
C PRO A 68 -29.83 -7.71 -2.14
N LYS A 69 -29.22 -8.90 -2.14
CA LYS A 69 -28.22 -9.26 -3.15
C LYS A 69 -28.93 -9.30 -4.49
N SER A 70 -28.54 -8.42 -5.40
CA SER A 70 -29.07 -8.41 -6.75
C SER A 70 -28.67 -9.72 -7.41
N THR A 71 -29.64 -10.59 -7.71
CA THR A 71 -29.38 -11.85 -8.44
C THR A 71 -29.41 -11.65 -9.95
N GLU A 72 -29.72 -10.43 -10.41
CA GLU A 72 -29.69 -10.06 -11.82
C GLU A 72 -28.32 -9.51 -12.20
N GLU A 73 -27.75 -10.02 -13.30
CA GLU A 73 -26.54 -9.45 -13.91
C GLU A 73 -26.76 -7.97 -14.23
N TRP A 74 -25.80 -7.12 -13.86
CA TRP A 74 -25.87 -5.69 -14.18
C TRP A 74 -25.99 -5.49 -15.69
N ARG A 75 -26.89 -4.59 -16.10
CA ARG A 75 -27.14 -4.23 -17.50
C ARG A 75 -26.65 -2.83 -17.78
N GLU A 76 -26.07 -2.66 -18.96
CA GLU A 76 -25.59 -1.37 -19.44
C GLU A 76 -26.71 -0.31 -19.47
N GLY A 77 -26.39 0.92 -19.06
CA GLY A 77 -27.35 2.03 -18.98
C GLY A 77 -28.18 2.11 -17.71
N LEU A 78 -28.02 1.16 -16.77
CA LEU A 78 -28.63 1.21 -15.44
C LEU A 78 -27.61 1.56 -14.36
N THR A 79 -28.12 2.08 -13.23
CA THR A 79 -27.28 2.31 -12.04
C THR A 79 -26.58 1.02 -11.62
N ILE A 80 -25.34 1.14 -11.16
CA ILE A 80 -24.59 0.01 -10.63
C ILE A 80 -25.32 -0.46 -9.35
N PRO A 81 -25.44 -1.79 -9.11
CA PRO A 81 -26.12 -2.29 -7.94
C PRO A 81 -25.45 -1.82 -6.64
N ALA A 82 -26.27 -1.58 -5.61
CA ALA A 82 -25.80 -0.99 -4.35
C ALA A 82 -24.66 -1.77 -3.67
N GLU A 83 -24.62 -3.09 -3.86
CA GLU A 83 -23.58 -3.98 -3.31
C GLU A 83 -22.16 -3.63 -3.78
N TYR A 84 -21.98 -3.09 -4.99
CA TYR A 84 -20.65 -2.65 -5.47
C TYR A 84 -20.10 -1.46 -4.69
N TYR A 85 -20.96 -0.66 -4.07
CA TYR A 85 -20.55 0.49 -3.27
C TYR A 85 -20.37 0.16 -1.78
N LEU A 86 -20.92 -0.98 -1.32
CA LEU A 86 -21.06 -1.28 0.11
C LEU A 86 -20.33 -2.56 0.53
N ASP A 87 -20.19 -3.55 -0.36
CA ASP A 87 -19.54 -4.81 -0.03
C ASP A 87 -18.02 -4.64 -0.06
N GLU A 88 -17.38 -4.93 1.06
CA GLU A 88 -15.93 -4.92 1.23
C GLU A 88 -15.21 -5.83 0.20
N LYS A 89 -15.87 -6.91 -0.25
CA LYS A 89 -15.31 -7.78 -1.28
C LYS A 89 -15.15 -7.06 -2.62
N HIS A 90 -16.13 -6.24 -3.02
CA HIS A 90 -16.03 -5.45 -4.24
C HIS A 90 -14.94 -4.40 -4.11
N TYR A 91 -14.91 -3.68 -3.00
CA TYR A 91 -13.84 -2.72 -2.70
C TYR A 91 -12.43 -3.32 -2.82
N LYS A 92 -12.17 -4.48 -2.19
CA LYS A 92 -10.84 -5.13 -2.25
C LYS A 92 -10.45 -5.57 -3.65
N ASN A 93 -11.42 -5.99 -4.46
CA ASN A 93 -11.17 -6.34 -5.86
C ASN A 93 -10.83 -5.10 -6.69
N ASP A 94 -11.59 -4.02 -6.52
CA ASP A 94 -11.38 -2.76 -7.22
C ASP A 94 -10.05 -2.13 -6.83
N GLU A 95 -9.73 -2.08 -5.54
CA GLU A 95 -8.45 -1.60 -5.03
C GLU A 95 -7.27 -2.34 -5.67
N ARG A 96 -7.29 -3.68 -5.64
CA ARG A 96 -6.23 -4.48 -6.28
C ARG A 96 -6.16 -4.21 -7.78
N TYR A 97 -7.30 -4.20 -8.46
CA TYR A 97 -7.36 -3.99 -9.90
C TYR A 97 -6.82 -2.61 -10.29
N ILE A 98 -7.20 -1.57 -9.54
CA ILE A 98 -6.74 -0.20 -9.76
C ILE A 98 -5.24 -0.07 -9.50
N ALA A 99 -4.75 -0.59 -8.37
CA ALA A 99 -3.34 -0.54 -8.00
C ALA A 99 -2.42 -1.20 -9.04
N GLU A 100 -2.85 -2.34 -9.60
CA GLU A 100 -2.06 -3.11 -10.56
C GLU A 100 -2.15 -2.58 -11.99
N ASN A 101 -3.24 -1.92 -12.38
CA ASN A 101 -3.49 -1.59 -13.80
C ASN A 101 -3.46 -0.10 -14.13
N PHE A 102 -3.60 0.79 -13.15
CA PHE A 102 -3.73 2.23 -13.40
C PHE A 102 -2.57 3.03 -12.86
N TRP A 103 -2.29 4.14 -13.54
CA TRP A 103 -1.38 5.17 -13.07
C TRP A 103 -2.16 6.16 -12.22
N LEU A 104 -1.80 6.25 -10.94
CA LEU A 104 -2.43 7.11 -9.95
C LEU A 104 -1.67 8.43 -9.87
N LEU A 105 -2.38 9.54 -10.02
CA LEU A 105 -1.80 10.87 -9.80
C LEU A 105 -1.49 11.01 -8.30
N ALA A 106 -0.20 11.08 -7.97
CA ALA A 106 0.27 11.17 -6.61
C ALA A 106 0.36 12.61 -6.12
N ASP A 107 1.07 13.47 -6.88
CA ASP A 107 1.21 14.90 -6.60
C ASP A 107 1.92 15.61 -7.77
N HIS A 108 2.49 16.79 -7.52
CA HIS A 108 3.34 17.55 -8.43
C HIS A 108 4.77 17.69 -7.88
N VAL A 109 5.76 17.77 -8.76
CA VAL A 109 7.19 17.90 -8.41
C VAL A 109 7.51 19.14 -7.58
N SER A 110 6.67 20.17 -7.62
CA SER A 110 6.81 21.38 -6.80
C SER A 110 6.54 21.15 -5.32
N ARG A 111 5.91 20.03 -4.93
CA ARG A 111 5.74 19.65 -3.52
C ARG A 111 7.06 19.27 -2.86
N ILE A 112 8.03 18.82 -3.64
CA ILE A 112 9.37 18.40 -3.20
C ILE A 112 10.44 19.17 -3.99
N PRO A 113 10.58 20.49 -3.74
CA PRO A 113 11.46 21.34 -4.53
C PRO A 113 12.95 21.07 -4.28
N GLU A 114 13.35 20.70 -3.07
CA GLU A 114 14.75 20.54 -2.68
C GLU A 114 15.15 19.07 -2.45
N PRO A 115 16.44 18.72 -2.63
CA PRO A 115 16.96 17.42 -2.20
C PRO A 115 16.63 17.10 -0.74
N GLY A 116 16.21 15.86 -0.51
CA GLY A 116 15.73 15.37 0.78
C GLY A 116 14.24 15.59 1.00
N ASP A 117 13.58 16.49 0.26
CA ASP A 117 12.15 16.69 0.40
C ASP A 117 11.42 15.42 -0.07
N PHE A 118 10.51 14.95 0.77
CA PHE A 118 9.74 13.74 0.51
C PHE A 118 8.29 13.89 0.95
N PHE A 119 7.43 13.04 0.40
CA PHE A 119 6.09 12.78 0.90
C PHE A 119 5.72 11.30 0.75
N VAL A 120 4.70 10.87 1.47
CA VAL A 120 4.15 9.53 1.43
C VAL A 120 2.83 9.59 0.67
N PHE A 121 2.77 8.88 -0.45
CA PHE A 121 1.52 8.59 -1.13
C PHE A 121 0.90 7.34 -0.53
N LYS A 122 -0.43 7.34 -0.37
CA LYS A 122 -1.22 6.21 0.11
C LYS A 122 -2.36 5.93 -0.85
N PHE A 123 -2.61 4.66 -1.10
CA PHE A 123 -3.74 4.22 -1.89
C PHE A 123 -4.42 3.02 -1.22
N GLY A 124 -5.75 3.12 -1.10
CA GLY A 124 -6.52 2.05 -0.49
C GLY A 124 -6.18 1.81 0.99
N LEU A 125 -6.30 0.56 1.42
CA LEU A 125 -6.06 0.08 2.78
C LEU A 125 -4.58 -0.24 3.04
N GLY A 126 -3.84 -0.60 1.99
CA GLY A 126 -2.50 -1.20 2.14
C GLY A 126 -1.37 -0.44 1.46
N GLU A 127 -1.61 0.09 0.26
CA GLU A 127 -0.54 0.57 -0.60
C GLU A 127 0.01 1.91 -0.13
N SER A 128 1.34 1.99 -0.07
CA SER A 128 2.04 3.19 0.36
C SER A 128 3.40 3.28 -0.33
N ALA A 129 3.70 4.45 -0.85
CA ALA A 129 4.97 4.76 -1.48
C ALA A 129 5.56 6.04 -0.88
N ILE A 130 6.87 6.05 -0.72
CA ILE A 130 7.65 7.25 -0.42
C ILE A 130 8.07 7.84 -1.76
N VAL A 131 7.76 9.11 -1.98
CA VAL A 131 8.24 9.90 -3.11
C VAL A 131 9.22 10.93 -2.58
N VAL A 132 10.43 10.96 -3.12
CA VAL A 132 11.54 11.77 -2.59
C VAL A 132 12.35 12.38 -3.73
N ARG A 133 12.89 13.58 -3.52
CA ARG A 133 13.97 14.11 -4.35
C ARG A 133 15.31 13.75 -3.72
N ASP A 134 16.14 13.00 -4.45
CA ASP A 134 17.45 12.59 -3.97
C ASP A 134 18.50 13.72 -4.05
N GLU A 135 19.72 13.43 -3.58
CA GLU A 135 20.85 14.38 -3.63
C GLU A 135 21.30 14.72 -5.07
N SER A 136 21.00 13.85 -6.04
CA SER A 136 21.24 14.08 -7.46
C SER A 136 20.14 14.92 -8.13
N ASN A 137 19.19 15.46 -7.35
CA ASN A 137 17.99 16.16 -7.80
C ASN A 137 16.99 15.31 -8.62
N GLU A 138 17.15 13.98 -8.63
CA GLU A 138 16.20 13.08 -9.26
C GLU A 138 15.02 12.78 -8.31
N VAL A 139 13.80 12.79 -8.85
CA VAL A 139 12.64 12.32 -8.09
C VAL A 139 12.57 10.80 -8.21
N ARG A 140 12.38 10.13 -7.08
CA ARG A 140 12.28 8.67 -6.98
C ARG A 140 11.05 8.27 -6.16
N ALA A 141 10.59 7.05 -6.37
CA ALA A 141 9.50 6.47 -5.62
C ALA A 141 9.82 5.04 -5.18
N PHE A 142 9.54 4.73 -3.91
CA PHE A 142 9.78 3.41 -3.32
C PHE A 142 8.57 2.94 -2.54
N HIS A 143 8.34 1.63 -2.47
CA HIS A 143 7.35 1.10 -1.52
C HIS A 143 7.77 1.46 -0.08
N ASN A 144 6.84 1.98 0.71
CA ASN A 144 7.07 2.39 2.10
C ASN A 144 7.12 1.19 3.05
N VAL A 145 8.04 0.26 2.79
CA VAL A 145 8.14 -1.02 3.48
C VAL A 145 9.62 -1.39 3.65
N CYS A 146 10.06 -1.48 4.91
CA CYS A 146 11.39 -1.95 5.24
C CYS A 146 11.58 -3.42 4.82
N ARG A 147 12.70 -3.71 4.17
CA ARG A 147 13.07 -5.03 3.66
C ARG A 147 13.42 -6.06 4.74
N HIS A 148 13.59 -5.64 6.00
CA HIS A 148 13.83 -6.53 7.12
C HIS A 148 12.57 -7.31 7.55
N ARG A 149 11.56 -6.61 8.09
CA ARG A 149 10.32 -7.23 8.62
C ARG A 149 9.04 -6.51 8.23
N GLY A 150 9.07 -5.74 7.15
CA GLY A 150 7.87 -5.12 6.60
C GLY A 150 7.35 -3.89 7.35
N SER A 151 8.11 -3.34 8.31
CA SER A 151 7.71 -2.08 8.96
C SER A 151 7.64 -0.94 7.95
N ARG A 152 6.61 -0.10 8.03
CA ARG A 152 6.61 1.21 7.36
C ARG A 152 7.79 2.03 7.85
N LEU A 153 8.47 2.71 6.91
CA LEU A 153 9.61 3.58 7.17
C LEU A 153 9.11 4.94 7.64
N CYS A 154 8.28 5.59 6.81
CA CYS A 154 7.62 6.85 7.14
C CYS A 154 6.20 6.54 7.63
N ARG A 155 5.86 7.04 8.82
CA ARG A 155 4.56 6.82 9.47
C ARG A 155 3.84 8.16 9.67
N HIS A 156 2.53 8.09 9.92
CA HIS A 156 1.74 9.23 10.34
C HIS A 156 2.30 9.81 11.65
N ASP A 157 2.11 11.09 11.82
CA ASP A 157 2.54 12.06 12.85
C ASP A 157 2.20 11.72 14.31
N GLU A 158 1.69 10.53 14.59
CA GLU A 158 1.51 10.01 15.95
C GLU A 158 2.72 9.20 16.43
N ASP A 159 3.95 9.67 16.20
CA ASP A 159 5.10 9.04 16.87
C ASP A 159 5.07 9.40 18.36
N PRO A 160 4.98 8.39 19.26
CA PRO A 160 4.88 8.62 20.70
C PRO A 160 6.16 9.19 21.35
N ARG A 161 7.24 9.46 20.59
CA ARG A 161 8.51 9.96 21.12
C ARG A 161 8.93 11.28 20.46
N PRO A 162 8.32 12.41 20.85
CA PRO A 162 8.57 13.72 20.22
C PRO A 162 9.98 14.31 20.41
N ASN A 163 10.89 13.66 21.18
CA ASN A 163 12.19 14.22 21.60
C ASN A 163 13.37 13.22 21.55
N ASP A 164 13.28 12.12 20.79
CA ASP A 164 14.42 11.20 20.62
C ASP A 164 15.20 11.53 19.34
N ASP A 165 16.27 12.31 19.47
CA ASP A 165 17.13 12.74 18.35
C ASP A 165 17.76 11.57 17.55
N ARG A 166 17.74 10.34 18.08
CA ARG A 166 18.25 9.14 17.37
C ARG A 166 17.27 8.62 16.32
N LEU A 167 15.97 8.86 16.53
CA LEU A 167 14.94 8.66 15.53
C LEU A 167 14.78 10.01 14.87
N SER A 168 15.38 10.19 13.70
CA SER A 168 15.34 11.46 12.98
C SER A 168 13.92 12.04 13.02
N VAL A 169 13.74 13.08 13.85
CA VAL A 169 12.55 13.92 14.01
C VAL A 169 12.16 14.62 12.68
N ARG A 170 12.85 14.30 11.58
CA ARG A 170 12.55 14.72 10.21
C ARG A 170 11.82 13.69 9.35
N GLN A 171 11.63 12.45 9.84
CA GLN A 171 10.85 11.39 9.17
C GLN A 171 9.56 11.02 9.88
N LEU A 172 9.22 11.78 10.92
CA LEU A 172 7.99 11.62 11.69
C LEU A 172 6.87 12.36 10.96
N GLY A 173 6.42 11.78 9.86
CA GLY A 173 5.30 12.32 9.11
C GLY A 173 5.17 11.77 7.71
N GLU A 174 4.04 12.10 7.09
CA GLU A 174 3.75 11.79 5.69
C GLU A 174 4.44 12.73 4.71
N SER A 175 5.22 13.69 5.20
CA SER A 175 6.08 14.55 4.38
C SER A 175 7.12 15.24 5.25
N GLY A 176 8.22 15.66 4.64
CA GLY A 176 9.27 16.39 5.33
C GLY A 176 10.56 16.40 4.54
N LYS A 177 11.68 16.59 5.25
CA LYS A 177 13.02 16.63 4.67
C LYS A 177 13.92 15.56 5.28
N ALA A 178 14.16 14.49 4.55
CA ALA A 178 15.02 13.39 4.98
C ALA A 178 16.48 13.62 4.55
N GLN A 179 17.39 12.95 5.24
CA GLN A 179 18.77 12.75 4.79
C GLN A 179 19.02 11.27 4.51
N VAL A 180 18.38 10.40 5.30
CA VAL A 180 18.32 8.95 5.12
C VAL A 180 16.95 8.47 5.61
N PHE A 181 16.49 7.30 5.16
CA PHE A 181 15.35 6.57 5.70
C PHE A 181 15.76 5.58 6.78
N ARG A 182 15.46 5.90 8.04
CA ARG A 182 15.71 5.02 9.19
C ARG A 182 14.46 4.22 9.51
N CYS A 183 14.54 2.90 9.44
CA CYS A 183 13.45 2.04 9.86
C CYS A 183 13.20 2.16 11.38
N PRO A 184 11.97 2.48 11.82
CA PRO A 184 11.67 2.65 13.26
C PRO A 184 11.68 1.33 14.05
N TYR A 185 11.81 0.18 13.37
CA TYR A 185 11.79 -1.12 14.04
C TYR A 185 13.17 -1.56 14.51
N HIS A 186 14.13 -1.71 13.58
CA HIS A 186 15.49 -2.18 13.89
C HIS A 186 16.58 -1.29 13.29
N ALA A 187 16.24 -0.03 12.99
CA ALA A 187 17.18 1.01 12.59
C ALA A 187 17.98 0.74 11.31
N TRP A 188 17.54 -0.16 10.42
CA TRP A 188 18.09 -0.27 9.06
C TRP A 188 17.99 1.09 8.36
N LEU A 189 19.08 1.48 7.70
CA LEU A 189 19.21 2.78 7.04
C LEU A 189 19.22 2.61 5.54
N TYR A 190 18.35 3.35 4.87
CA TYR A 190 18.33 3.45 3.43
C TYR A 190 18.69 4.88 3.02
N ASP A 191 19.47 5.03 1.97
CA ASP A 191 19.74 6.34 1.38
C ASP A 191 18.51 6.85 0.59
N LEU A 192 18.54 8.11 0.14
CA LEU A 192 17.46 8.74 -0.63
C LEU A 192 17.27 8.12 -2.02
N ASP A 193 18.29 7.42 -2.53
CA ASP A 193 18.21 6.62 -3.75
C ASP A 193 17.63 5.21 -3.53
N GLY A 194 17.30 4.87 -2.28
CA GLY A 194 16.74 3.58 -1.86
C GLY A 194 17.77 2.52 -1.49
N THR A 195 19.07 2.80 -1.65
CA THR A 195 20.15 1.88 -1.32
C THR A 195 20.17 1.57 0.17
N LEU A 196 20.25 0.29 0.56
CA LEU A 196 20.48 -0.09 1.96
C LEU A 196 21.95 0.19 2.32
N ILE A 197 22.17 1.15 3.22
CA ILE A 197 23.52 1.61 3.61
C ILE A 197 23.98 1.11 4.98
N ASP A 198 23.05 0.76 5.88
CA ASP A 198 23.37 0.18 7.18
C ASP A 198 22.28 -0.81 7.63
N ALA A 199 22.71 -1.95 8.18
CA ALA A 199 21.83 -3.01 8.64
C ALA A 199 22.46 -3.74 9.84
N TYR A 200 21.73 -3.74 10.96
CA TYR A 200 22.12 -4.47 12.17
C TYR A 200 21.54 -5.90 12.16
N ASP A 201 22.20 -6.77 12.92
CA ASP A 201 21.78 -8.16 13.22
C ASP A 201 21.56 -8.99 11.94
N THR A 202 22.51 -8.88 11.02
CA THR A 202 22.54 -9.62 9.76
C THR A 202 23.44 -10.86 9.86
N HIS A 203 23.20 -11.84 9.00
CA HIS A 203 24.04 -13.04 8.89
C HIS A 203 25.24 -12.79 7.98
N ASP A 204 26.29 -13.61 8.08
CA ASP A 204 27.56 -13.41 7.35
C ASP A 204 27.40 -13.29 5.82
N ASP A 205 26.43 -14.03 5.24
CA ASP A 205 26.15 -13.99 3.79
C ASP A 205 25.13 -12.89 3.38
N PHE A 206 24.93 -11.85 4.20
CA PHE A 206 23.91 -10.85 3.93
C PHE A 206 24.33 -9.87 2.84
N ASP A 207 23.60 -9.92 1.72
CA ASP A 207 23.78 -8.96 0.63
C ASP A 207 22.92 -7.70 0.88
N MET A 208 23.58 -6.59 1.20
CA MET A 208 22.90 -5.31 1.39
C MET A 208 22.22 -4.82 0.11
N ALA A 209 22.85 -5.00 -1.05
CA ALA A 209 22.32 -4.50 -2.33
C ALA A 209 21.03 -5.22 -2.72
N ALA A 210 20.92 -6.53 -2.45
CA ALA A 210 19.67 -7.29 -2.65
C ALA A 210 18.51 -6.87 -1.71
N ASN A 211 18.81 -6.07 -0.68
CA ASN A 211 17.88 -5.62 0.35
C ASN A 211 17.67 -4.10 0.36
N SER A 212 18.06 -3.38 -0.70
CA SER A 212 17.63 -2.01 -0.97
C SER A 212 16.11 -1.90 -1.15
N LEU A 213 15.56 -0.69 -1.07
CA LEU A 213 14.12 -0.46 -1.24
C LEU A 213 13.64 -0.93 -2.62
N ILE A 214 12.39 -1.42 -2.65
CA ILE A 214 11.75 -1.80 -3.91
C ILE A 214 11.21 -0.53 -4.54
N ASN A 215 11.64 -0.25 -5.77
CA ASN A 215 11.11 0.85 -6.57
C ASN A 215 9.61 0.70 -6.77
N CYS A 216 8.88 1.81 -6.60
CA CYS A 216 7.51 1.94 -7.08
C CYS A 216 7.55 2.53 -8.49
N HIS A 217 6.78 1.99 -9.42
CA HIS A 217 6.77 2.46 -10.80
C HIS A 217 6.32 3.92 -10.84
N MET A 218 7.09 4.78 -11.50
CA MET A 218 6.85 6.21 -11.52
C MET A 218 7.02 6.81 -12.92
N LYS A 219 6.16 7.79 -13.24
CA LYS A 219 6.31 8.67 -14.41
C LYS A 219 6.04 10.12 -14.01
N ILE A 220 6.76 11.03 -14.65
CA ILE A 220 6.54 12.48 -14.48
C ILE A 220 6.12 13.06 -15.82
N VAL A 221 4.97 13.74 -15.85
CA VAL A 221 4.44 14.39 -17.06
C VAL A 221 3.98 15.80 -16.72
N ALA A 222 4.59 16.79 -17.36
CA ALA A 222 4.33 18.22 -17.10
C ALA A 222 4.37 18.55 -15.58
N GLY A 223 5.33 17.95 -14.88
CA GLY A 223 5.51 18.11 -13.43
C GLY A 223 4.58 17.27 -12.55
N ASN A 224 3.56 16.62 -13.09
CA ASN A 224 2.70 15.70 -12.34
C ASN A 224 3.40 14.36 -12.14
N ILE A 225 3.41 13.87 -10.91
CA ILE A 225 3.98 12.60 -10.48
C ILE A 225 2.87 11.55 -10.49
N PHE A 226 3.06 10.51 -11.29
CA PHE A 226 2.17 9.35 -11.34
C PHE A 226 2.87 8.11 -10.81
N LEU A 227 2.14 7.32 -10.03
CA LEU A 227 2.62 6.07 -9.44
C LEU A 227 1.78 4.89 -9.92
N ASN A 228 2.41 3.72 -10.02
CA ASN A 228 1.74 2.46 -10.28
C ASN A 228 2.30 1.37 -9.36
N PHE A 229 1.41 0.58 -8.76
CA PHE A 229 1.75 -0.42 -7.74
C PHE A 229 1.76 -1.85 -8.31
N SER A 230 1.83 -2.00 -9.64
CA SER A 230 1.94 -3.32 -10.27
C SER A 230 3.18 -4.06 -9.79
N GLY A 231 3.01 -5.35 -9.49
CA GLY A 231 4.13 -6.23 -9.16
C GLY A 231 4.90 -6.76 -10.39
N ALA A 232 4.54 -6.30 -11.59
CA ALA A 232 5.20 -6.66 -12.83
C ALA A 232 6.53 -5.93 -12.98
N GLU A 233 7.48 -6.55 -13.69
CA GLU A 233 8.78 -5.92 -13.99
C GLU A 233 8.59 -4.68 -14.88
N GLU A 234 7.69 -4.78 -15.86
CA GLU A 234 7.25 -3.65 -16.67
C GLU A 234 5.82 -3.25 -16.25
N PRO A 235 5.58 -1.97 -15.93
CA PRO A 235 4.25 -1.50 -15.57
C PRO A 235 3.35 -1.38 -16.81
N PRO A 236 2.02 -1.25 -16.64
CA PRO A 236 1.11 -0.91 -17.72
C PRO A 236 1.57 0.32 -18.50
N GLU A 237 1.34 0.34 -19.82
CA GLU A 237 1.69 1.50 -20.65
C GLU A 237 1.05 2.79 -20.13
N PHE A 238 1.83 3.88 -20.10
CA PHE A 238 1.38 5.19 -19.62
C PHE A 238 0.44 5.92 -20.62
N ASN A 239 0.32 5.41 -21.86
CA ASN A 239 -0.22 6.14 -23.00
C ASN A 239 -1.70 6.53 -22.87
N THR A 240 -2.47 5.86 -22.01
CA THR A 240 -3.93 6.05 -21.90
C THR A 240 -4.33 7.40 -21.27
N ILE A 241 -3.47 8.04 -20.48
CA ILE A 241 -3.78 9.32 -19.79
C ILE A 241 -3.30 10.53 -20.61
N THR A 242 -2.18 10.39 -21.34
CA THR A 242 -1.50 11.50 -22.01
C THR A 242 -2.24 12.10 -23.20
N VAL A 243 -3.10 11.33 -23.86
CA VAL A 243 -3.84 11.83 -25.04
C VAL A 243 -4.78 12.98 -24.61
N SER A 244 -5.46 12.84 -23.47
CA SER A 244 -6.38 13.89 -22.98
C SER A 244 -5.68 15.13 -22.44
N PHE A 245 -4.50 15.00 -21.80
CA PHE A 245 -3.85 16.15 -21.15
C PHE A 245 -3.13 17.08 -22.12
N LYS A 246 -2.54 16.54 -23.19
CA LYS A 246 -1.93 17.38 -24.23
C LYS A 246 -2.98 18.28 -24.88
N ASP A 247 -4.13 17.73 -25.21
CA ASP A 247 -5.21 18.45 -25.88
C ASP A 247 -5.79 19.58 -24.99
N VAL A 248 -5.90 19.34 -23.68
CA VAL A 248 -6.36 20.35 -22.71
C VAL A 248 -5.31 21.45 -22.49
N ALA A 249 -4.03 21.09 -22.37
CA ALA A 249 -2.96 22.06 -22.12
C ALA A 249 -2.70 23.01 -23.29
N THR A 250 -2.97 22.58 -24.53
CA THR A 250 -2.86 23.43 -25.73
C THR A 250 -4.08 24.33 -25.98
N SER A 251 -5.14 24.20 -25.18
CA SER A 251 -6.37 25.01 -25.31
C SER A 251 -6.40 26.28 -24.44
N TYR A 252 -5.31 26.61 -23.76
CA TYR A 252 -5.16 27.83 -22.95
C TYR A 252 -4.07 28.74 -23.50
#